data_AF-A0A1S6WU04-F1
#
_entry.id   AF-A0A1S6WU04-F1
#
_cell.length_a   1.000
_cell.length_b   1.000
_cell.length_c   1.000
_cell.angle_alpha   90.00
_cell.angle_beta   90.00
_cell.angle_gamma   90.00
#
_symmetry.space_group_name_H-M   'P 1'
#
loop_
_entity.id
_entity.type
_entity.pdbx_description
1 polymer ?
#
loop_
_entity_poly.entity_id
_entity_poly.type
_entity_poly.pdbx_seq_one_letter_code
_entity_poly.pdbx_strand_id
1 'polypeptide(L)'
;MNAYFKKLSYKGKNLFKKTISILDKYSFINDYLFMFKIRHYLTADGKNLITDWLHKLRDVQTKTAIIRRLNRLEQGNFGDFRPLRDGIYELRIHIGPGYRIYYTQLGKTVLLLLCGGTKRTQNTDITRACAYWHDWQNRED
;
A
#
# COMPACT_ATOMS: atom_id res chain seq x y z
N MET A 1 -11.16 -1.33 21.17
CA MET A 1 -11.44 -1.82 19.81
C MET A 1 -10.92 -3.27 19.67
N ASN A 2 -11.37 -4.16 20.55
CA ASN A 2 -12.55 -5.03 20.54
C ASN A 2 -12.28 -6.40 19.87
N ALA A 3 -12.31 -7.44 20.70
CA ALA A 3 -11.95 -8.84 20.43
C ALA A 3 -12.72 -9.51 19.27
N TYR A 4 -13.67 -8.81 18.67
CA TYR A 4 -14.47 -9.24 17.53
C TYR A 4 -13.64 -9.50 16.26
N PHE A 5 -12.63 -8.66 15.97
CA PHE A 5 -11.83 -8.80 14.75
C PHE A 5 -10.82 -9.96 14.80
N LYS A 6 -10.35 -10.33 16.00
CA LYS A 6 -9.37 -11.43 16.17
C LYS A 6 -9.98 -12.80 15.83
N LYS A 7 -11.31 -12.93 15.92
CA LYS A 7 -12.05 -14.19 15.69
C LYS A 7 -12.32 -14.47 14.21
N LEU A 8 -12.41 -13.44 13.36
CA LEU A 8 -12.72 -13.55 11.93
C LEU A 8 -11.53 -14.09 11.10
N SER A 9 -10.30 -13.94 11.58
CA SER A 9 -9.09 -14.41 10.90
C SER A 9 -8.95 -15.94 10.84
N TYR A 10 -9.80 -16.70 11.53
CA TYR A 10 -9.63 -18.16 11.70
C TYR A 10 -10.59 -19.05 10.89
N LYS A 11 -11.57 -18.50 10.15
CA LYS A 11 -12.53 -19.34 9.40
C LYS A 11 -12.83 -18.84 7.99
N GLY A 12 -12.22 -19.51 7.00
CA GLY A 12 -12.83 -19.89 5.73
C GLY A 12 -13.09 -18.79 4.68
N LYS A 13 -12.76 -19.11 3.42
CA LYS A 13 -12.93 -18.26 2.22
C LYS A 13 -14.36 -17.72 1.98
N ASN A 14 -15.39 -18.31 2.60
CA ASN A 14 -16.79 -17.85 2.53
C ASN A 14 -17.12 -16.70 3.49
N LEU A 15 -16.42 -16.59 4.62
CA LEU A 15 -16.63 -15.50 5.57
C LEU A 15 -16.07 -14.19 5.02
N PHE A 16 -14.95 -14.24 4.29
CA PHE A 16 -14.34 -13.09 3.62
C PHE A 16 -15.27 -12.41 2.62
N LYS A 17 -15.97 -13.18 1.78
CA LYS A 17 -16.97 -12.62 0.83
C LYS A 17 -18.17 -11.99 1.55
N LYS A 18 -18.62 -12.57 2.65
CA LYS A 18 -19.75 -12.04 3.45
C LYS A 18 -19.36 -10.80 4.26
N THR A 19 -18.12 -10.74 4.75
CA THR A 19 -17.57 -9.56 5.45
C THR A 19 -17.39 -8.38 4.50
N ILE A 20 -16.95 -8.60 3.25
CA ILE A 20 -16.84 -7.53 2.25
C ILE A 20 -18.23 -6.93 1.94
N SER A 21 -19.26 -7.77 1.72
CA SER A 21 -20.64 -7.29 1.48
C SER A 21 -21.23 -6.48 2.65
N ILE A 22 -20.88 -6.80 3.89
CA ILE A 22 -21.33 -6.03 5.06
C ILE A 22 -20.56 -4.70 5.16
N LEU A 23 -19.26 -4.68 4.88
CA LEU A 23 -18.45 -3.46 4.90
C LEU A 23 -18.83 -2.49 3.78
N ASP A 24 -19.26 -2.97 2.61
CA ASP A 24 -19.79 -2.12 1.53
C ASP A 24 -21.11 -1.43 1.93
N LYS A 25 -21.96 -2.11 2.71
CA LYS A 25 -23.21 -1.54 3.25
C LYS A 25 -22.96 -0.42 4.28
N TYR A 26 -21.79 -0.43 4.92
CA TYR A 26 -21.35 0.61 5.84
C TYR A 26 -20.17 1.41 5.24
N SER A 27 -20.27 1.79 3.96
CA SER A 27 -19.29 2.68 3.32
C SER A 27 -18.96 3.91 4.18
N PHE A 28 -19.98 4.47 4.85
CA PHE A 28 -19.83 5.54 5.84
C PHE A 28 -18.88 5.18 7.00
N ILE A 29 -18.92 3.96 7.51
CA ILE A 29 -18.02 3.50 8.58
C ILE A 29 -16.57 3.36 8.07
N ASN A 30 -16.37 2.97 6.80
CA ASN A 30 -15.02 2.86 6.24
C ASN A 30 -14.32 4.22 6.13
N ASP A 31 -15.06 5.28 5.82
CA ASP A 31 -14.54 6.66 5.79
C ASP A 31 -14.13 7.17 7.19
N TYR A 32 -14.66 6.57 8.27
CA TYR A 32 -14.25 6.85 9.65
C TYR A 32 -13.17 5.89 10.18
N LEU A 33 -13.10 4.64 9.72
CA LEU A 33 -12.13 3.66 10.21
C LEU A 33 -10.75 3.76 9.55
N PHE A 34 -10.66 4.32 8.34
CA PHE A 34 -9.39 4.53 7.65
C PHE A 34 -9.11 6.02 7.49
N MET A 35 -8.08 6.50 8.20
CA MET A 35 -7.62 7.88 8.10
C MET A 35 -7.02 8.19 6.72
N PHE A 36 -6.45 7.16 6.08
CA PHE A 36 -5.94 7.20 4.71
C PHE A 36 -6.47 6.06 3.86
N LYS A 37 -6.82 6.35 2.61
CA LYS A 37 -7.17 5.36 1.59
C LYS A 37 -5.95 5.04 0.73
N ILE A 38 -5.57 3.77 0.66
CA ILE A 38 -4.52 3.33 -0.26
C ILE A 38 -5.10 3.12 -1.67
N ARG A 39 -4.44 3.68 -2.68
CA ARG A 39 -4.63 3.39 -4.11
C ARG A 39 -3.33 2.85 -4.69
N HIS A 40 -3.44 2.05 -5.75
CA HIS A 40 -2.28 1.55 -6.48
C HIS A 40 -2.21 2.29 -7.80
N TYR A 41 -1.02 2.73 -8.18
CA TYR A 41 -0.76 3.17 -9.54
C TYR A 41 -0.97 2.01 -10.51
N LEU A 42 -1.70 2.30 -11.58
CA LEU A 42 -1.83 1.43 -12.75
C LEU A 42 -1.04 2.07 -13.87
N THR A 43 -0.21 1.32 -14.57
CA THR A 43 0.46 1.82 -15.79
C THR A 43 -0.56 2.21 -16.87
N ALA A 44 -0.10 2.84 -17.95
CA ALA A 44 -0.96 3.19 -19.09
C ALA A 44 -1.72 1.98 -19.68
N ASP A 45 -1.12 0.79 -19.66
CA ASP A 45 -1.74 -0.48 -20.07
C ASP A 45 -2.55 -1.18 -18.96
N GLY A 46 -2.79 -0.51 -17.82
CA GLY A 46 -3.65 -1.00 -16.73
C GLY A 46 -2.97 -1.98 -15.77
N LYS A 47 -1.66 -2.15 -15.84
CA LYS A 47 -0.93 -3.11 -14.99
C LYS A 47 -0.70 -2.57 -13.59
N ASN A 48 -1.01 -3.40 -12.59
CA ASN A 48 -0.76 -3.09 -11.18
C ASN A 48 0.61 -3.63 -10.75
N LEU A 49 1.63 -2.79 -10.84
CA LEU A 49 3.02 -3.16 -10.54
C LEU A 49 3.21 -3.65 -9.10
N ILE A 50 2.43 -3.11 -8.16
CA ILE A 50 2.48 -3.48 -6.75
C ILE A 50 1.97 -4.90 -6.54
N THR A 51 0.78 -5.18 -7.09
CA THR A 51 0.14 -6.49 -6.98
C THR A 51 0.99 -7.57 -7.63
N ASP A 52 1.52 -7.31 -8.83
CA ASP A 52 2.41 -8.23 -9.53
C ASP A 52 3.66 -8.55 -8.73
N TRP A 53 4.28 -7.52 -8.14
CA TRP A 53 5.45 -7.71 -7.30
C TRP A 53 5.13 -8.51 -6.03
N LEU A 54 4.03 -8.19 -5.33
CA LEU A 54 3.58 -8.91 -4.14
C LEU A 54 3.20 -10.37 -4.41
N HIS A 55 2.74 -10.69 -5.63
CA HIS A 55 2.48 -12.07 -6.05
C HIS A 55 3.77 -12.86 -6.29
N LYS A 56 4.83 -12.21 -6.78
CA LYS A 56 6.14 -12.83 -7.03
C LYS A 56 7.00 -12.98 -5.77
N LEU A 57 6.69 -12.23 -4.71
CA LEU A 57 7.42 -12.27 -3.45
C LEU A 57 7.14 -13.59 -2.69
N ARG A 58 8.12 -14.50 -2.70
CA ARG A 58 8.02 -15.82 -2.05
C ARG A 58 8.15 -15.79 -0.53
N ASP A 59 8.84 -14.78 0.01
CA ASP A 59 9.03 -14.64 1.45
C ASP A 59 7.74 -14.17 2.14
N VAL A 60 7.09 -15.11 2.83
CA VAL A 60 5.84 -14.92 3.57
C VAL A 60 6.01 -13.94 4.75
N GLN A 61 7.17 -13.95 5.42
CA GLN A 61 7.41 -13.07 6.56
C GLN A 61 7.52 -11.62 6.08
N THR A 62 8.29 -11.39 5.03
CA THR A 62 8.39 -10.09 4.37
C THR A 62 7.02 -9.62 3.88
N LYS A 63 6.27 -10.47 3.18
CA LYS A 63 4.93 -10.13 2.68
C LYS A 63 3.99 -9.72 3.81
N THR A 64 4.02 -10.46 4.92
CA THR A 64 3.22 -10.15 6.11
C THR A 64 3.63 -8.81 6.75
N ALA A 65 4.93 -8.53 6.83
CA ALA A 65 5.45 -7.27 7.36
C ALA A 65 5.01 -6.07 6.52
N ILE A 66 5.02 -6.19 5.19
CA ILE A 66 4.53 -5.17 4.26
C ILE A 66 3.04 -4.92 4.46
N ILE A 67 2.22 -5.97 4.44
CA ILE A 67 0.77 -5.84 4.62
C ILE A 67 0.45 -5.17 5.96
N ARG A 68 1.13 -5.58 7.05
CA ARG A 68 0.96 -4.95 8.36
C ARG A 68 1.35 -3.47 8.36
N ARG A 69 2.40 -3.09 7.62
CA ARG A 69 2.81 -1.69 7.50
C ARG A 69 1.76 -0.86 6.74
N LEU A 70 1.23 -1.38 5.63
CA LEU A 70 0.19 -0.70 4.85
C LEU A 70 -1.10 -0.54 5.67
N ASN A 71 -1.54 -1.57 6.39
CA ASN A 71 -2.73 -1.47 7.25
C ASN A 71 -2.58 -0.41 8.36
N ARG A 72 -1.36 -0.25 8.91
CA ARG A 72 -1.07 0.81 9.89
C ARG A 72 -1.07 2.19 9.24
N LEU A 73 -0.55 2.29 8.02
CA LEU A 73 -0.57 3.53 7.24
C LEU A 73 -2.00 3.99 6.98
N GLU A 74 -2.93 3.08 6.63
CA GLU A 74 -4.35 3.41 6.43
C GLU A 74 -5.00 3.99 7.70
N GLN A 75 -4.47 3.63 8.87
CA GLN A 75 -4.90 4.15 10.17
C GLN A 75 -4.15 5.43 10.59
N GLY A 76 -3.30 5.98 9.71
CA GLY A 76 -2.52 7.19 10.00
C GLY A 76 -1.12 6.95 10.58
N ASN A 77 -0.71 5.69 10.75
CA ASN A 77 0.59 5.34 11.29
C ASN A 77 1.55 4.87 10.19
N PHE A 78 2.26 5.82 9.60
CA PHE A 78 3.25 5.58 8.54
C PHE A 78 4.52 4.86 9.06
N GLY A 79 4.81 4.98 10.36
CA GLY A 79 6.02 4.43 10.97
C GLY A 79 7.28 5.10 10.41
N ASP A 80 8.25 4.28 9.99
CA ASP A 80 9.48 4.77 9.36
C ASP A 80 9.25 5.12 7.88
N PHE A 81 9.22 6.42 7.57
CA PHE A 81 9.12 6.97 6.23
C PHE A 81 10.05 8.18 6.05
N ARG A 82 10.33 8.56 4.80
CA ARG A 82 11.15 9.73 4.47
C ARG A 82 10.60 10.47 3.24
N PRO A 83 10.48 11.81 3.27
CA PRO A 83 10.24 12.58 2.07
C PRO A 83 11.46 12.52 1.15
N LEU A 84 11.22 12.40 -0.15
CA LEU A 84 12.23 12.38 -1.19
C LEU A 84 12.10 13.66 -2.03
N ARG A 85 12.07 13.55 -3.35
CA ARG A 85 11.85 14.65 -4.30
C ARG A 85 10.52 14.49 -5.02
N ASP A 86 10.06 15.55 -5.67
CA ASP A 86 8.89 15.55 -6.57
C ASP A 86 7.59 15.01 -5.93
N GLY A 87 7.39 15.31 -4.63
CA GLY A 87 6.24 14.83 -3.87
C GLY A 87 6.27 13.32 -3.55
N ILE A 88 7.38 12.64 -3.83
CA ILE A 88 7.57 11.22 -3.53
C ILE A 88 8.05 11.04 -2.09
N TYR A 89 7.55 9.98 -1.46
CA TYR A 89 7.96 9.50 -0.15
C TYR A 89 8.39 8.03 -0.25
N GLU A 90 9.29 7.61 0.63
CA GLU A 90 9.62 6.20 0.85
C GLU A 90 9.15 5.72 2.22
N LEU A 91 8.49 4.55 2.28
CA LEU A 91 8.35 3.76 3.51
C LEU A 91 9.50 2.78 3.60
N ARG A 92 10.13 2.70 4.77
CA ARG A 92 11.26 1.80 5.02
C ARG A 92 10.81 0.62 5.88
N ILE A 93 11.09 -0.58 5.38
CA ILE A 93 10.75 -1.85 6.04
C ILE A 93 12.04 -2.63 6.24
N HIS A 94 12.51 -2.65 7.49
CA HIS A 94 13.78 -3.29 7.90
C HIS A 94 13.61 -4.79 8.13
N ILE A 95 13.21 -5.52 7.09
CA ILE A 95 13.18 -6.99 7.06
C ILE A 95 13.91 -7.48 5.81
N GLY A 96 14.66 -8.58 5.94
CA GLY A 96 15.48 -9.13 4.86
C GLY A 96 16.44 -8.07 4.27
N PRO A 97 16.42 -7.82 2.94
CA PRO A 97 17.32 -6.86 2.29
C PRO A 97 17.02 -5.38 2.59
N GLY A 98 15.97 -5.09 3.38
CA GLY A 98 15.53 -3.73 3.67
C GLY A 98 14.69 -3.17 2.52
N TYR A 99 13.41 -3.56 2.49
CA TYR A 99 12.47 -3.16 1.44
C TYR A 99 12.05 -1.69 1.54
N ARG A 100 11.68 -1.13 0.39
CA ARG A 100 11.15 0.22 0.21
C ARG A 100 9.85 0.18 -0.57
N ILE A 101 8.90 1.00 -0.13
CA ILE A 101 7.66 1.28 -0.85
C ILE A 101 7.65 2.77 -1.15
N TYR A 102 7.53 3.13 -2.42
CA TYR A 102 7.50 4.50 -2.89
C TYR A 102 6.06 4.90 -3.16
N TYR A 103 5.67 6.05 -2.63
CA TYR A 103 4.30 6.53 -2.69
C TYR A 103 4.27 8.06 -2.80
N THR A 104 3.13 8.59 -3.20
CA THR A 104 2.78 10.00 -3.02
C THR A 104 1.51 10.08 -2.17
N GLN A 105 1.26 11.25 -1.58
CA GLN A 105 0.08 11.51 -0.76
C GLN A 105 -0.72 12.68 -1.36
N LEU A 106 -2.00 12.42 -1.63
CA LEU A 106 -2.98 13.36 -2.15
C LEU A 106 -4.12 13.51 -1.15
N GLY A 107 -4.00 14.50 -0.25
CA GLY A 107 -4.92 14.65 0.88
C GLY A 107 -4.92 13.40 1.76
N LYS A 108 -6.06 12.71 1.84
CA LYS A 108 -6.24 11.42 2.55
C LYS A 108 -5.99 10.19 1.67
N THR A 109 -5.53 10.36 0.43
CA THR A 109 -5.19 9.24 -0.45
C THR A 109 -3.68 9.02 -0.45
N VAL A 110 -3.25 7.79 -0.24
CA VAL A 110 -1.87 7.36 -0.46
C VAL A 110 -1.81 6.53 -1.74
N LEU A 111 -1.14 7.05 -2.77
CA LEU A 111 -0.96 6.38 -4.05
C LEU A 111 0.37 5.63 -4.04
N LEU A 112 0.31 4.30 -4.00
CA LEU A 112 1.49 3.44 -4.10
C LEU A 112 1.96 3.38 -5.55
N LEU A 113 3.18 3.85 -5.79
CA LEU A 113 3.77 3.96 -7.14
C LEU A 113 4.64 2.75 -7.45
N LEU A 114 5.45 2.33 -6.48
CA LEU A 114 6.39 1.24 -6.65
C LEU A 114 6.63 0.53 -5.31
N CYS A 115 6.66 -0.81 -5.33
CA CYS A 115 7.05 -1.63 -4.19
C CYS A 115 8.26 -2.49 -4.55
N GLY A 116 8.99 -2.92 -3.52
CA GLY A 116 10.02 -3.93 -3.68
C GLY A 116 11.41 -3.41 -4.01
N GLY A 117 11.60 -2.10 -3.94
CA GLY A 117 12.93 -1.53 -3.94
C GLY A 117 13.71 -1.99 -2.71
N THR A 118 15.03 -2.01 -2.84
CA THR A 118 15.94 -2.19 -1.70
C THR A 118 16.90 -1.02 -1.65
N LYS A 119 17.74 -0.94 -0.62
CA LYS A 119 18.80 0.09 -0.57
C LYS A 119 19.69 0.07 -1.83
N ARG A 120 19.90 -1.09 -2.45
CA ARG A 120 20.76 -1.24 -3.66
C ARG A 120 20.16 -0.60 -4.91
N THR A 121 18.84 -0.57 -5.02
CA THR A 121 18.11 -0.06 -6.20
C THR A 121 17.47 1.31 -5.95
N GLN A 122 17.77 1.94 -4.81
CA GLN A 122 17.03 3.10 -4.34
C GLN A 122 17.00 4.25 -5.35
N ASN A 123 18.14 4.66 -5.90
CA ASN A 123 18.19 5.78 -6.85
C ASN A 123 17.38 5.52 -8.13
N THR A 124 17.47 4.29 -8.66
CA THR A 124 16.68 3.89 -9.84
C THR A 124 15.19 3.80 -9.52
N ASP A 125 14.85 3.36 -8.31
CA ASP A 125 13.46 3.24 -7.87
C ASP A 125 12.81 4.60 -7.64
N ILE A 126 13.54 5.56 -7.04
CA ILE A 126 13.09 6.94 -6.88
C ILE A 126 12.79 7.55 -8.25
N THR A 127 13.69 7.37 -9.22
CA THR A 127 13.51 7.88 -10.57
C THR A 127 12.26 7.31 -11.23
N ARG A 128 12.02 5.99 -11.10
CA ARG A 128 10.81 5.35 -11.61
C ARG A 128 9.55 5.83 -10.89
N ALA A 129 9.60 6.00 -9.57
CA ALA A 129 8.46 6.51 -8.80
C ALA A 129 8.09 7.94 -9.24
N CYS A 130 9.06 8.81 -9.46
CA CYS A 130 8.81 10.16 -10.00
C CYS A 130 8.17 10.08 -11.40
N ALA A 131 8.66 9.19 -12.28
CA ALA A 131 8.08 9.01 -13.61
C ALA A 131 6.63 8.50 -13.56
N TYR A 132 6.32 7.52 -12.70
CA TYR A 132 4.96 7.03 -12.51
C TYR A 132 4.03 8.08 -11.90
N TRP A 133 4.57 8.94 -11.04
CA TRP A 133 3.81 10.05 -10.49
C TRP A 133 3.40 11.05 -11.56
N HIS A 134 4.36 11.50 -12.38
CA HIS A 134 4.06 12.39 -13.51
C HIS A 134 3.10 11.75 -14.53
N ASP A 135 3.28 10.46 -14.83
CA ASP A 135 2.36 9.72 -15.71
C ASP A 135 0.93 9.68 -15.16
N TRP A 136 0.76 9.47 -13.85
CA TRP A 136 -0.56 9.48 -13.22
C TRP A 136 -1.20 10.88 -13.28
N GLN A 137 -0.42 11.93 -12.98
CA GLN A 137 -0.92 13.31 -13.04
C GLN A 137 -1.42 13.67 -14.44
N ASN A 138 -0.65 13.34 -15.48
CA ASN A 138 -1.02 13.65 -16.87
C ASN A 138 -2.27 12.90 -17.38
N ARG A 139 -2.74 11.88 -16.64
CA ARG A 139 -3.93 11.09 -17.01
C ARG A 139 -5.18 11.43 -16.19
N GLU A 140 -5.01 12.16 -15.09
CA GLU A 140 -6.11 12.52 -14.18
C GLU A 140 -6.50 14.01 -14.27
N ASP A 141 -5.87 14.76 -15.19
CA ASP A 141 -6.36 16.05 -15.68
C ASP A 141 -7.60 15.92 -16.57
#